data_AF-A0AAE6BYF0-F1
#
_entry.id   AF-A0AAE6BYF0-F1
#
_cell.length_a   1.000
_cell.length_b   1.000
_cell.length_c   1.000
_cell.angle_alpha   90.00
_cell.angle_beta   90.00
_cell.angle_gamma   90.00
#
_symmetry.space_group_name_H-M   'P 1'
#
loop_
_entity.id
_entity.type
_entity.pdbx_description
1 polymer ?
#
loop_
_entity_poly.entity_id
_entity_poly.type
_entity_poly.pdbx_seq_one_letter_code
_entity_poly.pdbx_strand_id
1 'polypeptide(L)'
;MAQGRKTGGRQKGTPNKPNPLKEHLRAHSMAYFAPRPQTNGDGTPRKLEFRTKEGDIYSTVVLQDADGNPLVVSDFEVDMMMMEAKDRAAIQERLLRYHTPQMQSVSAEVSLSGDITTTIEERLAQLAAENDN
;
A
#
# COMPACT_ATOMS: atom_id res chain seq x y z
N MET A 1 43.43 -5.04 25.23
CA MET A 1 42.27 -4.68 24.36
C MET A 1 41.00 -5.12 25.06
N ALA A 2 40.33 -4.21 25.78
CA ALA A 2 39.10 -4.56 26.52
C ALA A 2 37.95 -4.82 25.53
N GLN A 3 37.46 -6.06 25.48
CA GLN A 3 36.25 -6.42 24.74
C GLN A 3 35.05 -5.76 25.41
N GLY A 4 34.59 -4.65 24.85
CA GLY A 4 33.37 -3.96 25.28
C GLY A 4 32.14 -4.85 25.06
N ARG A 5 31.77 -5.64 26.07
CA ARG A 5 30.56 -6.45 26.06
C ARG A 5 29.37 -5.49 26.15
N LYS A 6 28.61 -5.32 25.06
CA LYS A 6 27.36 -4.55 25.06
C LYS A 6 26.34 -5.27 25.95
N THR A 7 26.28 -4.90 27.24
CA THR A 7 25.44 -5.55 28.26
C THR A 7 23.98 -5.10 28.27
N GLY A 8 23.56 -4.22 27.34
CA GLY A 8 22.24 -3.58 27.35
C GLY A 8 21.37 -3.80 26.11
N GLY A 9 21.62 -4.85 25.33
CA GLY A 9 20.84 -5.15 24.11
C GLY A 9 19.63 -6.05 24.37
N ARG A 10 18.62 -5.98 23.48
CA ARG A 10 17.52 -6.95 23.45
C ARG A 10 18.11 -8.36 23.27
N GLN A 11 17.75 -9.30 24.13
CA GLN A 11 18.22 -10.69 24.00
C GLN A 11 17.62 -11.28 22.72
N LYS A 12 18.46 -11.82 21.84
CA LYS A 12 18.02 -12.45 20.59
C LYS A 12 17.03 -13.56 20.95
N GLY A 13 15.80 -13.46 20.46
CA GLY A 13 14.73 -14.42 20.73
C GLY A 13 13.73 -14.01 21.81
N THR A 14 13.91 -12.87 22.51
CA THR A 14 12.83 -12.33 23.35
C THR A 14 11.64 -11.93 22.48
N PRO A 15 10.46 -12.54 22.62
CA PRO A 15 9.29 -12.17 21.84
C PRO A 15 8.96 -10.69 22.01
N ASN A 16 8.59 -10.02 20.91
CA ASN A 16 8.11 -8.64 21.01
C ASN A 16 6.84 -8.61 21.88
N LYS A 17 6.79 -7.71 22.87
CA LYS A 17 5.57 -7.48 23.66
C LYS A 17 4.42 -7.16 22.69
N PRO A 18 3.24 -7.79 22.83
CA PRO A 18 2.10 -7.44 22.01
C PRO A 18 1.78 -5.96 22.21
N ASN A 19 1.63 -5.23 21.10
CA ASN A 19 1.26 -3.83 21.12
C ASN A 19 -0.21 -3.74 20.70
N PRO A 20 -1.14 -3.59 21.65
CA PRO A 20 -2.58 -3.65 21.38
C PRO A 20 -3.03 -2.56 20.41
N LEU A 21 -2.38 -1.38 20.44
CA LEU A 21 -2.68 -0.30 19.50
C LEU A 21 -2.33 -0.70 18.07
N LYS A 22 -1.16 -1.31 17.84
CA LYS A 22 -0.76 -1.77 16.50
C LYS A 22 -1.69 -2.86 15.98
N GLU A 23 -2.18 -3.71 16.85
CA GLU A 23 -3.13 -4.76 16.50
C GLU A 23 -4.49 -4.17 16.11
N HIS A 24 -5.00 -3.21 16.89
CA HIS A 24 -6.24 -2.51 16.56
C HIS A 24 -6.15 -1.76 15.23
N LEU A 25 -5.06 -1.01 15.00
CA LEU A 25 -4.82 -0.32 13.73
C LEU A 25 -4.75 -1.30 12.55
N ARG A 26 -4.10 -2.46 12.75
CA ARG A 26 -4.06 -3.52 11.73
C ARG A 26 -5.46 -4.06 11.44
N ALA A 27 -6.24 -4.38 12.46
CA ALA A 27 -7.58 -4.92 12.31
C ALA A 27 -8.51 -3.92 11.59
N HIS A 28 -8.48 -2.65 11.99
CA HIS A 28 -9.25 -1.59 11.34
C HIS A 28 -8.83 -1.41 9.87
N SER A 29 -7.52 -1.36 9.59
CA SER A 29 -7.03 -1.24 8.22
C SER A 29 -7.42 -2.44 7.38
N MET A 30 -7.31 -3.66 7.91
CA MET A 30 -7.72 -4.87 7.19
C MET A 30 -9.22 -4.86 6.88
N ALA A 31 -10.06 -4.47 7.84
CA ALA A 31 -11.50 -4.39 7.64
C ALA A 31 -11.89 -3.37 6.56
N TYR A 32 -11.19 -2.23 6.49
CA TYR A 32 -11.45 -1.19 5.50
C TYR A 32 -11.18 -1.63 4.05
N PHE A 33 -10.16 -2.46 3.84
CA PHE A 33 -9.81 -3.01 2.52
C PHE A 33 -10.47 -4.37 2.21
N ALA A 34 -11.09 -5.02 3.20
CA ALA A 34 -11.74 -6.31 2.99
C ALA A 34 -13.14 -6.14 2.34
N PRO A 35 -13.52 -7.01 1.39
CA PRO A 35 -14.88 -7.02 0.86
C PRO A 35 -15.89 -7.33 1.97
N ARG A 36 -16.93 -6.50 2.09
CA ARG A 36 -18.04 -6.72 3.03
C ARG A 36 -19.38 -6.30 2.42
N PRO A 37 -20.51 -6.89 2.85
CA PRO A 37 -21.82 -6.42 2.44
C PRO A 37 -22.01 -4.97 2.87
N GLN A 38 -22.29 -4.09 1.92
CA GLN A 38 -22.52 -2.67 2.19
C GLN A 38 -23.97 -2.43 2.58
N THR A 39 -24.24 -2.41 3.88
CA THR A 39 -25.56 -2.18 4.45
C THR A 39 -25.64 -0.86 5.21
N ASN A 40 -26.82 -0.25 5.25
CA ASN A 40 -27.16 0.82 6.20
C ASN A 40 -27.41 0.23 7.60
N GLY A 41 -27.63 1.10 8.60
CA GLY A 41 -27.99 0.68 9.96
C GLY A 41 -29.26 -0.20 10.02
N ASP A 42 -30.16 -0.04 9.06
CA ASP A 42 -31.41 -0.80 8.94
C ASP A 42 -31.25 -2.13 8.16
N GLY A 43 -30.02 -2.51 7.78
CA GLY A 43 -29.73 -3.73 7.01
C GLY A 43 -30.04 -3.64 5.51
N THR A 44 -30.61 -2.53 5.03
CA THR A 44 -30.85 -2.27 3.60
C THR A 44 -29.55 -1.98 2.84
N PRO A 45 -29.47 -2.24 1.52
CA PRO A 45 -28.32 -1.87 0.71
C PRO A 45 -27.94 -0.40 0.88
N ARG A 46 -26.63 -0.13 1.04
CA ARG A 46 -26.11 1.22 1.26
C ARG A 46 -26.42 2.11 0.06
N LYS A 47 -26.88 3.34 0.34
CA LYS A 47 -27.14 4.36 -0.68
C LYS A 47 -26.03 5.41 -0.64
N LEU A 48 -25.44 5.69 -1.80
CA LEU A 48 -24.44 6.73 -1.99
C LEU A 48 -25.16 7.95 -2.57
N GLU A 49 -25.22 9.03 -1.81
CA GLU A 49 -25.74 10.32 -2.28
C GLU A 49 -24.58 11.20 -2.72
N PHE A 50 -24.54 11.54 -4.00
CA PHE A 50 -23.58 12.46 -4.54
C PHE A 50 -24.16 13.87 -4.50
N ARG A 51 -23.47 14.75 -3.78
CA ARG A 51 -23.89 16.14 -3.58
C ARG A 51 -22.99 17.09 -4.34
N THR A 52 -23.57 18.16 -4.86
CA THR A 52 -22.81 19.30 -5.39
C THR A 52 -22.18 20.08 -4.24
N LYS A 53 -21.29 21.01 -4.55
CA LYS A 53 -20.70 21.93 -3.55
C LYS A 53 -21.75 22.79 -2.84
N GLU A 54 -22.93 22.93 -3.43
CA GLU A 54 -24.07 23.70 -2.93
C GLU A 54 -25.03 22.86 -2.09
N GLY A 55 -24.77 21.55 -1.95
CA GLY A 55 -25.53 20.63 -1.11
C GLY A 55 -26.65 19.89 -1.81
N ASP A 56 -26.93 20.21 -3.08
CA ASP A 56 -27.96 19.54 -3.87
C ASP A 56 -27.53 18.12 -4.28
N ILE A 57 -28.43 17.15 -4.08
CA ILE A 57 -28.22 15.76 -4.48
C ILE A 57 -28.43 15.65 -5.99
N TYR A 58 -27.38 15.30 -6.74
CA TYR A 58 -27.47 15.15 -8.19
C TYR A 58 -27.49 13.70 -8.66
N SER A 59 -27.03 12.76 -7.83
CA SER A 59 -27.05 11.33 -8.14
C SER A 59 -27.18 10.50 -6.87
N THR A 60 -27.98 9.44 -6.95
CA THR A 60 -28.12 8.44 -5.89
C THR A 60 -27.82 7.07 -6.47
N VAL A 61 -26.77 6.43 -5.96
CA VAL A 61 -26.39 5.07 -6.37
C VAL A 61 -26.71 4.11 -5.22
N VAL A 62 -27.52 3.09 -5.49
CA VAL A 62 -27.79 2.02 -4.53
C VAL A 62 -26.77 0.91 -4.75
N LEU A 63 -26.02 0.53 -3.71
CA LEU A 63 -25.05 -0.54 -3.76
C LEU A 63 -25.75 -1.89 -3.62
N GLN A 64 -26.44 -2.31 -4.67
CA GLN A 64 -27.13 -3.59 -4.77
C GLN A 64 -26.61 -4.42 -5.94
N ASP A 65 -26.63 -5.74 -5.79
CA ASP A 65 -26.38 -6.67 -6.89
C ASP A 65 -27.62 -6.79 -7.82
N ALA A 66 -27.52 -7.66 -8.84
CA ALA A 66 -28.62 -7.91 -9.78
C ALA A 66 -29.86 -8.53 -9.12
N ASP A 67 -29.68 -9.18 -7.97
CA ASP A 67 -30.73 -9.89 -7.22
C ASP A 67 -31.34 -9.02 -6.11
N GLY A 68 -30.85 -7.79 -5.92
CA GLY A 68 -31.32 -6.84 -4.91
C GLY A 68 -30.66 -6.99 -3.52
N ASN A 69 -29.66 -7.86 -3.37
CA ASN A 69 -28.89 -7.99 -2.13
C ASN A 69 -27.83 -6.88 -2.01
N PRO A 70 -27.34 -6.57 -0.80
CA PRO A 70 -26.26 -5.62 -0.60
C PRO A 70 -25.00 -6.03 -1.36
N LEU A 71 -24.44 -5.10 -2.13
CA LEU A 71 -23.21 -5.32 -2.87
C LEU A 71 -22.06 -5.65 -1.91
N VAL A 72 -21.30 -6.69 -2.23
CA VAL A 72 -20.10 -7.07 -1.49
C VAL A 72 -18.92 -6.33 -2.10
N VAL A 73 -18.51 -5.25 -1.45
CA VAL A 73 -17.44 -4.35 -1.91
C VAL A 73 -16.74 -3.75 -0.68
N SER A 74 -15.45 -3.45 -0.80
CA SER A 74 -14.69 -2.88 0.32
C SER A 74 -15.08 -1.43 0.60
N ASP A 75 -14.86 -0.94 1.82
CA ASP A 75 -15.12 0.46 2.15
C ASP A 75 -14.24 1.41 1.35
N PHE A 76 -12.99 1.01 1.11
CA PHE A 76 -12.08 1.73 0.23
C PHE A 76 -12.66 1.96 -1.17
N GLU A 77 -13.19 0.91 -1.80
CA GLU A 77 -13.78 1.02 -3.14
C GLU A 77 -15.01 1.94 -3.14
N VAL A 78 -15.84 1.87 -2.11
CA VAL A 78 -16.99 2.79 -1.95
C VAL A 78 -16.53 4.24 -1.83
N ASP A 79 -15.51 4.52 -1.02
CA ASP A 79 -14.96 5.87 -0.86
C ASP A 79 -14.31 6.36 -2.16
N MET A 80 -13.64 5.47 -2.92
CA MET A 80 -13.13 5.80 -4.25
C MET A 80 -14.25 6.17 -5.23
N MET A 81 -15.39 5.47 -5.17
CA MET A 81 -16.56 5.79 -6.00
C MET A 81 -17.16 7.15 -5.65
N MET A 82 -17.21 7.49 -4.35
CA MET A 82 -17.75 8.77 -3.85
C MET A 82 -16.89 9.99 -4.23
N MET A 83 -15.59 9.80 -4.47
CA MET A 83 -14.67 10.90 -4.79
C MET A 83 -14.67 11.30 -6.25
N GLU A 84 -14.37 12.58 -6.50
CA GLU A 84 -14.13 13.11 -7.84
C GLU A 84 -12.92 12.42 -8.49
N ALA A 85 -12.95 12.26 -9.81
CA ALA A 85 -11.91 11.57 -10.56
C ALA A 85 -10.49 12.14 -10.32
N LYS A 86 -10.38 13.47 -10.14
CA LYS A 86 -9.10 14.14 -9.86
C LYS A 86 -8.49 13.71 -8.52
N ASP A 87 -9.29 13.71 -7.47
CA ASP A 87 -8.83 13.34 -6.12
C ASP A 87 -8.52 11.84 -6.04
N ARG A 88 -9.34 11.02 -6.71
CA ARG A 88 -9.11 9.58 -6.85
C ARG A 88 -7.76 9.27 -7.50
N ALA A 89 -7.43 9.95 -8.61
CA ALA A 89 -6.16 9.77 -9.30
C ALA A 89 -4.97 10.13 -8.39
N ALA A 90 -5.06 11.25 -7.66
CA ALA A 90 -4.01 11.68 -6.73
C ALA A 90 -3.81 10.71 -5.54
N ILE A 91 -4.90 10.16 -4.99
CA ILE A 91 -4.83 9.19 -3.88
C ILE A 91 -4.24 7.86 -4.36
N GLN A 92 -4.69 7.37 -5.52
CA GLN A 92 -4.14 6.13 -6.09
C GLN A 92 -2.66 6.28 -6.44
N GLU A 93 -2.23 7.42 -6.96
CA GLU A 93 -0.81 7.71 -7.20
C GLU A 93 0.01 7.65 -5.89
N ARG A 94 -0.51 8.23 -4.80
CA ARG A 94 0.16 8.18 -3.49
C ARG A 94 0.22 6.76 -2.94
N LEU A 95 -0.86 5.99 -3.08
CA LEU A 95 -0.90 4.59 -2.69
C LEU A 95 0.11 3.76 -3.50
N LEU A 96 0.23 4.03 -4.80
CA LEU A 96 1.21 3.41 -5.69
C LEU A 96 2.63 3.64 -5.16
N ARG A 97 3.00 4.89 -4.92
CA ARG A 97 4.32 5.26 -4.38
C ARG A 97 4.68 4.59 -3.06
N TYR A 98 3.69 4.18 -2.26
CA TYR A 98 3.95 3.52 -0.98
C TYR A 98 4.34 2.04 -1.14
N HIS A 99 3.84 1.35 -2.17
CA HIS A 99 4.12 -0.07 -2.37
C HIS A 99 5.08 -0.34 -3.53
N THR A 100 5.17 0.55 -4.52
CA THR A 100 6.18 0.48 -5.58
C THR A 100 7.36 1.39 -5.24
N PRO A 101 8.59 0.86 -5.15
CA PRO A 101 9.77 1.71 -5.03
C PRO A 101 9.84 2.69 -6.19
N GLN A 102 10.06 3.97 -5.91
CA GLN A 102 10.41 4.91 -6.97
C GLN A 102 11.78 4.51 -7.53
N MET A 103 11.85 4.16 -8.81
CA MET A 103 13.12 3.97 -9.49
C MET A 103 13.89 5.29 -9.42
N GLN A 104 14.90 5.34 -8.55
CA GLN A 104 15.89 6.41 -8.59
C GLN A 104 16.62 6.28 -9.93
N SER A 105 16.89 7.40 -10.61
CA SER A 105 17.50 7.41 -11.95
C SER A 105 18.82 6.63 -12.01
N VAL A 106 19.57 6.57 -10.92
CA VAL A 106 20.82 5.80 -10.78
C VAL A 106 20.58 4.28 -10.77
N SER A 107 19.45 3.82 -10.23
CA SER A 107 19.07 2.40 -10.24
C SER A 107 18.66 1.92 -11.63
N ALA A 108 18.17 2.83 -12.49
CA ALA A 108 17.75 2.49 -13.85
C ALA A 108 18.94 2.08 -14.73
N GLU A 109 20.08 2.79 -14.67
CA GLU A 109 21.29 2.40 -15.40
C GLU A 109 21.85 1.06 -14.92
N VAL A 110 21.83 0.79 -13.61
CA VAL A 110 22.30 -0.47 -13.01
C VAL A 110 21.36 -1.64 -13.30
N SER A 111 20.08 -1.39 -13.58
CA SER A 111 19.10 -2.45 -13.90
C SER A 111 19.01 -2.76 -15.39
N LEU A 112 19.36 -1.79 -16.27
CA LEU A 112 19.44 -2.01 -17.72
C LEU A 112 20.76 -2.66 -18.17
N SER A 113 21.82 -2.52 -17.36
CA SER A 113 23.03 -3.33 -17.51
C SER A 113 22.76 -4.67 -16.84
N GLY A 114 22.57 -5.72 -17.64
CA GLY A 114 22.05 -7.05 -17.26
C GLY A 114 22.87 -7.86 -16.24
N ASP A 115 23.74 -7.23 -15.47
CA ASP A 115 24.76 -7.86 -14.63
C ASP A 115 24.53 -7.60 -13.14
N ILE A 116 23.28 -7.63 -12.67
CA ILE A 116 22.95 -7.50 -11.23
C ILE A 116 23.54 -8.67 -10.41
N THR A 117 23.85 -9.79 -11.06
CA THR A 117 24.45 -10.97 -10.41
C THR A 117 25.97 -10.98 -10.41
N THR A 118 26.63 -10.04 -11.10
CA THR A 118 28.09 -9.98 -11.05
C THR A 118 28.54 -9.37 -9.75
N THR A 119 29.42 -10.08 -9.05
CA THR A 119 30.03 -9.55 -7.85
C THR A 119 30.92 -8.36 -8.19
N ILE A 120 31.11 -7.44 -7.25
CA ILE A 120 32.00 -6.27 -7.44
C ILE A 120 33.40 -6.70 -7.91
N GLU A 121 33.85 -7.88 -7.45
CA GLU A 121 35.12 -8.49 -7.82
C GLU A 121 35.18 -8.87 -9.31
N GLU A 122 34.13 -9.49 -9.85
CA GLU A 122 34.03 -9.84 -11.28
C GLU A 122 34.02 -8.59 -12.16
N ARG A 123 33.28 -7.54 -11.75
CA ARG A 123 33.24 -6.26 -12.47
C ARG A 123 34.59 -5.55 -12.47
N LEU A 124 35.32 -5.56 -11.35
CA LEU A 124 36.66 -4.97 -11.25
C LEU A 124 37.68 -5.74 -12.10
N ALA A 125 37.59 -7.06 -12.14
CA ALA A 125 38.46 -7.88 -12.98
C ALA A 125 38.23 -7.62 -14.48
N GLN A 126 36.97 -7.46 -14.90
CA GLN A 126 36.63 -7.18 -16.30
C GLN A 126 37.12 -5.81 -16.74
N LEU A 127 36.94 -4.77 -15.91
CA LEU A 127 37.46 -3.43 -16.18
C LEU A 127 38.99 -3.37 -16.22
N ALA A 128 39.67 -4.18 -15.40
CA ALA A 128 41.12 -4.29 -15.47
C ALA A 128 41.58 -4.96 -16.79
N ALA A 129 40.89 -6.01 -17.22
CA ALA A 129 41.19 -6.71 -18.47
C ALA A 129 40.91 -5.86 -19.72
N GLU A 130 39.90 -4.98 -19.68
CA GLU A 130 39.61 -4.04 -20.78
C GLU A 130 40.65 -2.91 -20.91
N ASN A 131 41.33 -2.53 -19.81
CA ASN A 131 42.36 -1.49 -19.81
C ASN A 131 43.77 -1.98 -20.20
N ASP A 132 43.98 -3.30 -20.25
CA ASP A 132 45.26 -3.93 -20.62
C ASP A 132 45.37 -4.27 -22.13
N ASN A 133 44.40 -3.84 -22.96
CA ASN A 133 44.45 -3.83 -24.43
C ASN A 133 44.58 -2.41 -24.98
#